data_AF-A0A849UAU8-F1
#
_entry.id   AF-A0A849UAU8-F1
#
_cell.length_a   1.000
_cell.length_b   1.000
_cell.length_c   1.000
_cell.angle_alpha   90.00
_cell.angle_beta   90.00
_cell.angle_gamma   90.00
#
_symmetry.space_group_name_H-M   'P 1'
#
loop_
_entity.id
_entity.type
_entity.pdbx_description
1 polymer ?
#
loop_
_entity_poly.entity_id
_entity_poly.type
_entity_poly.pdbx_seq_one_letter_code
_entity_poly.pdbx_strand_id
1 'polypeptide(L)'
;MLVLSNAELDSQNHDLTAMNSELTKLYDSQPYTAYTEDLEFMWRWTIYQDNKLVQEGCSLTLDASKRSVEHVMTFFNMKRQNTQLEQEL
;
A
#
# COMPACT_ATOMS: atom_id res chain seq x y z
N MET A 1 38.10 -2.51 12.36
CA MET A 1 36.94 -3.25 11.82
C MET A 1 36.03 -3.52 13.00
N LEU A 2 35.00 -2.69 13.19
CA LEU A 2 33.99 -2.86 14.22
C LEU A 2 32.69 -3.18 13.50
N VAL A 3 32.18 -4.39 13.70
CA VAL A 3 30.89 -4.84 13.17
C VAL A 3 29.85 -4.40 14.20
N LEU A 4 29.08 -3.37 13.88
CA LEU A 4 27.93 -2.97 14.69
C LEU A 4 26.80 -3.99 14.44
N SER A 5 26.21 -4.49 15.53
CA SER A 5 25.14 -5.48 15.52
C SER A 5 23.84 -4.91 14.95
N ASN A 6 23.14 -5.71 14.16
CA ASN A 6 21.88 -5.39 13.46
C ASN A 6 20.71 -4.89 14.33
N ALA A 7 20.85 -4.84 15.66
CA ALA A 7 19.77 -4.44 16.57
C ALA A 7 19.66 -2.91 16.80
N GLU A 8 20.67 -2.12 16.39
CA GLU A 8 20.68 -0.65 16.58
C GLU A 8 20.28 0.13 15.32
N LEU A 9 20.04 -0.56 14.19
CA LEU A 9 19.61 0.05 12.92
C LEU A 9 18.08 0.20 12.77
N ASP A 10 17.30 -0.42 13.66
CA ASP A 10 15.83 -0.49 13.53
C ASP A 10 15.08 0.66 14.22
N SER A 11 15.73 1.47 15.08
CA SER A 11 15.04 2.53 15.84
C SER A 11 15.18 3.95 15.27
N GLN A 12 15.98 4.15 14.21
CA GLN A 12 16.24 5.48 13.63
C GLN A 12 15.77 5.69 12.19
N ASN A 13 15.07 4.71 11.58
CA ASN A 13 14.56 4.84 10.21
C ASN A 13 13.08 5.22 10.10
N HIS A 14 12.38 5.46 11.21
CA HIS A 14 10.93 5.65 11.16
C HIS A 14 10.48 7.09 10.84
N ASP A 15 11.39 8.08 10.78
CA ASP A 15 10.99 9.50 10.79
C ASP A 15 11.70 10.40 9.77
N LEU A 16 12.35 9.81 8.75
CA LEU A 16 13.00 10.57 7.66
C LEU A 16 12.15 10.68 6.38
N THR A 17 11.02 9.97 6.30
CA THR A 17 10.11 9.99 5.14
C THR A 17 8.89 10.88 5.32
N ALA A 18 8.70 11.46 6.51
CA ALA A 18 7.58 12.35 6.83
C ALA A 18 7.80 13.82 6.42
N MET A 19 8.73 14.10 5.50
CA MET A 19 8.87 15.42 4.89
C MET A 19 7.81 15.59 3.80
N ASN A 20 6.59 15.96 4.21
CA ASN A 20 5.54 16.58 3.36
C ASN A 20 5.21 15.89 2.02
N SER A 21 5.35 14.56 1.91
CA SER A 21 4.74 13.84 0.79
C SER A 21 3.22 13.81 1.00
N GLU A 22 2.50 14.62 0.22
CA GLU A 22 1.04 14.70 0.29
C GLU A 22 0.44 13.34 -0.10
N LEU A 23 -0.12 12.64 0.88
CA LEU A 23 -0.72 11.34 0.67
C LEU A 23 -1.96 11.47 -0.21
N THR A 24 -1.86 11.03 -1.46
CA THR A 24 -2.92 11.11 -2.46
C THR A 24 -3.80 9.86 -2.38
N LYS A 25 -5.11 10.04 -2.15
CA LYS A 25 -6.07 8.94 -2.14
C LYS A 25 -6.33 8.42 -3.56
N LEU A 26 -6.17 7.11 -3.76
CA LEU A 26 -6.37 6.43 -5.05
C LEU A 26 -7.67 5.63 -5.12
N TYR A 27 -8.16 5.13 -3.98
CA TYR A 27 -9.36 4.29 -3.91
C TYR A 27 -10.06 4.47 -2.56
N ASP A 28 -11.40 4.47 -2.57
CA ASP A 28 -12.22 4.62 -1.36
C ASP A 28 -13.58 3.94 -1.55
N SER A 29 -13.64 2.64 -1.25
CA SER A 29 -14.88 1.88 -1.25
C SER A 29 -14.76 0.73 -0.26
N GLN A 30 -15.60 0.75 0.77
CA GLN A 30 -15.60 -0.24 1.84
C GLN A 30 -15.54 -1.68 1.29
N PRO A 31 -14.66 -2.54 1.84
CA PRO A 31 -13.83 -2.34 3.03
C PRO A 31 -12.45 -1.73 2.71
N TYR A 32 -12.19 -1.37 1.45
CA TYR A 32 -10.86 -1.05 0.96
C TYR A 32 -10.65 0.46 0.79
N THR A 33 -9.47 0.93 1.17
CA THR A 33 -8.97 2.27 0.85
C THR A 33 -7.54 2.14 0.34
N ALA A 34 -7.15 2.95 -0.65
CA ALA A 34 -5.78 2.97 -1.15
C ALA A 34 -5.25 4.39 -1.26
N TYR A 35 -3.94 4.52 -1.04
CA TYR A 35 -3.22 5.77 -1.05
C TYR A 35 -1.93 5.65 -1.84
N THR A 36 -1.37 6.77 -2.25
CA THR A 36 -0.04 6.86 -2.84
C THR A 36 0.68 8.11 -2.37
N GLU A 37 1.98 8.04 -2.37
CA GLU A 37 2.90 9.13 -2.01
C GLU A 37 3.99 9.22 -3.08
N ASP A 38 4.42 10.44 -3.34
CA ASP A 38 5.57 10.71 -4.21
C ASP A 38 6.85 10.65 -3.36
N LEU A 39 7.77 9.78 -3.75
CA LEU A 39 9.09 9.63 -3.15
C LEU A 39 10.19 10.30 -4.01
N GLU A 40 9.83 11.17 -4.95
CA GLU A 40 10.68 11.86 -5.92
C GLU A 40 11.32 10.95 -7.00
N PHE A 41 11.69 9.72 -6.65
CA PHE A 41 12.25 8.73 -7.59
C PHE A 41 11.26 7.62 -7.97
N MET A 42 10.16 7.49 -7.23
CA MET A 42 9.11 6.51 -7.46
C MET A 42 7.83 6.90 -6.72
N TRP A 43 6.73 6.25 -7.04
CA TRP A 43 5.48 6.37 -6.31
C TRP A 43 5.25 5.10 -5.49
N ARG A 44 5.15 5.23 -4.17
CA ARG A 44 4.71 4.11 -3.31
C ARG A 44 3.21 4.17 -3.18
N TRP A 45 2.54 3.03 -3.26
CA TRP A 45 1.11 2.91 -3.01
C TRP A 45 0.83 1.84 -1.97
N THR A 46 -0.19 2.06 -1.16
CA THR A 46 -0.61 1.19 -0.07
C THR A 46 -2.12 0.95 -0.15
N ILE A 47 -2.53 -0.26 0.18
CA ILE A 47 -3.93 -0.68 0.20
C ILE A 47 -4.24 -1.18 1.60
N TYR A 48 -5.32 -0.66 2.17
CA TYR A 48 -5.84 -1.04 3.47
C TYR A 48 -7.20 -1.71 3.32
N GLN A 49 -7.45 -2.72 4.14
CA GLN A 49 -8.77 -3.31 4.37
C GLN A 49 -9.14 -3.09 5.84
N ASP A 50 -10.27 -2.44 6.12
CA ASP A 50 -10.70 -2.16 7.51
C ASP A 50 -9.57 -1.52 8.35
N ASN A 51 -8.88 -0.54 7.76
CA ASN A 51 -7.71 0.17 8.31
C ASN A 51 -6.46 -0.69 8.58
N LYS A 52 -6.42 -1.95 8.11
CA LYS A 52 -5.22 -2.80 8.17
C LYS A 52 -4.52 -2.82 6.81
N LEU A 53 -3.21 -2.60 6.79
CA LEU A 53 -2.42 -2.71 5.57
C LEU A 53 -2.48 -4.15 5.04
N VAL A 54 -2.96 -4.34 3.81
CA VAL A 54 -3.08 -5.66 3.17
C VAL A 54 -2.15 -5.83 1.97
N GLN A 55 -1.73 -4.73 1.35
CA GLN A 55 -0.79 -4.76 0.24
C GLN A 55 -0.04 -3.43 0.13
N GLU A 56 1.23 -3.52 -0.21
CA GLU A 56 2.08 -2.41 -0.62
C GLU A 56 2.65 -2.69 -2.01
N GLY A 57 2.93 -1.64 -2.76
CA GLY A 57 3.71 -1.72 -3.99
C GLY A 57 4.16 -0.36 -4.47
N CYS A 58 4.66 -0.34 -5.70
CA CYS A 58 5.16 0.90 -6.28
C CYS A 58 4.94 1.00 -7.79
N SER A 59 5.12 2.21 -8.30
CA SER A 59 5.03 2.52 -9.72
C SER A 59 5.94 3.70 -10.06
N LEU A 60 6.24 3.86 -11.35
CA LEU A 60 7.12 4.93 -11.83
C LEU A 60 6.41 6.28 -11.93
N THR A 61 5.08 6.29 -12.04
CA THR A 61 4.27 7.50 -12.17
C THR A 61 2.97 7.36 -11.38
N LEU A 62 2.36 8.48 -10.99
CA LEU A 62 1.03 8.51 -10.35
C LEU A 62 -0.03 7.75 -11.17
N ASP A 63 -0.03 7.92 -12.50
CA ASP A 63 -1.01 7.23 -13.37
C ASP A 63 -0.75 5.73 -13.48
N ALA A 64 0.51 5.29 -13.34
CA ALA A 64 0.80 3.88 -13.19
C ALA A 64 0.33 3.36 -11.81
N SER A 65 0.52 4.12 -10.72
CA SER A 65 0.00 3.75 -9.39
C SER A 65 -1.52 3.55 -9.40
N LYS A 66 -2.28 4.46 -10.04
CA LYS A 66 -3.74 4.36 -10.19
C LYS A 66 -4.15 3.04 -10.85
N ARG A 67 -3.56 2.72 -12.01
CA ARG A 67 -3.87 1.49 -12.76
C ARG A 67 -3.44 0.23 -12.00
N SER A 68 -2.29 0.26 -11.33
CA SER A 68 -1.82 -0.84 -10.50
C SER A 68 -2.78 -1.14 -9.35
N VAL A 69 -3.25 -0.11 -8.64
CA VAL A 69 -4.26 -0.26 -7.57
C VAL A 69 -5.58 -0.79 -8.14
N GLU A 70 -6.05 -0.27 -9.28
CA GLU A 70 -7.28 -0.74 -9.94
C GLU A 70 -7.22 -2.24 -10.29
N HIS A 71 -6.09 -2.72 -10.79
CA HIS A 71 -5.89 -4.14 -11.08
C HIS A 71 -5.93 -5.00 -9.80
N VAL A 72 -5.29 -4.57 -8.72
CA VAL A 72 -5.32 -5.29 -7.43
C VAL A 72 -6.74 -5.31 -6.85
N MET A 73 -7.47 -4.19 -6.92
CA MET A 73 -8.85 -4.09 -6.46
C MET A 73 -9.79 -5.01 -7.25
N THR A 74 -9.60 -5.10 -8.57
CA THR A 74 -10.35 -6.05 -9.41
C THR A 74 -10.18 -7.49 -8.90
N PHE A 75 -8.94 -7.89 -8.61
CA PHE A 75 -8.65 -9.21 -8.05
C PHE A 75 -9.26 -9.42 -6.65
N PHE A 76 -9.13 -8.45 -5.73
CA PHE A 76 -9.69 -8.55 -4.38
C PHE A 76 -11.22 -8.63 -4.38
N ASN A 77 -11.88 -7.83 -5.22
CA ASN A 77 -13.34 -7.84 -5.33
C ASN A 77 -13.85 -9.17 -5.89
N MET A 78 -13.18 -9.73 -6.90
CA MET A 78 -13.48 -11.08 -7.42
C MET A 78 -13.30 -12.16 -6.34
N LYS A 79 -12.19 -12.12 -5.59
CA LYS A 79 -11.93 -13.08 -4.52
C LYS A 79 -13.00 -13.02 -3.43
N ARG A 80 -13.42 -11.82 -3.02
CA ARG A 80 -14.47 -11.63 -2.01
C ARG A 80 -15.81 -12.22 -2.47
N GLN A 81 -16.21 -11.98 -3.72
CA GLN A 81 -17.45 -12.52 -4.27
C GLN A 81 -17.47 -14.06 -4.23
N ASN A 82 -16.36 -14.70 -4.62
CA ASN A 82 -16.26 -16.15 -4.55
C ASN A 82 -16.37 -16.69 -3.12
N THR A 83 -15.71 -16.06 -2.15
CA THR A 83 -15.81 -16.48 -0.74
C THR A 83 -17.22 -16.30 -0.17
N GLN A 84 -17.97 -15.28 -0.59
CA GLN A 84 -19.36 -15.10 -0.15
C GLN A 84 -20.27 -16.20 -0.72
N LEU A 85 -20.11 -16.56 -1.99
CA LEU A 85 -20.87 -17.65 -2.62
C LEU A 85 -20.63 -19.00 -1.95
N GLU A 86 -19.40 -19.30 -1.53
CA GLU A 86 -19.07 -20.54 -0.81
C GLU A 86 -19.67 -20.60 0.61
N GLN A 87 -19.98 -19.46 1.23
CA GLN A 87 -20.56 -19.40 2.58
C GLN A 87 -22.09 -19.50 2.58
N GLU A 88 -22.73 -19.32 1.43
CA GLU A 88 -24.19 -19.38 1.26
C GLU A 88 -24.69 -20.77 0.77
N LEU A 89 -23.77 -21.70 0.48
CA LEU A 89 -24.02 -23.09 0.06
C LEU A 89 -23.85 -24.07 1.23
#